data_AF-A0A849YZD8-F1
#
_entry.id   AF-A0A849YZD8-F1
#
_cell.length_a   1.000
_cell.length_b   1.000
_cell.length_c   1.000
_cell.angle_alpha   90.00
_cell.angle_beta   90.00
_cell.angle_gamma   90.00
#
_symmetry.space_group_name_H-M   'P 1'
#
loop_
_entity.id
_entity.type
_entity.pdbx_description
1 polymer ?
#
loop_
_entity_poly.entity_id
_entity_poly.type
_entity_poly.pdbx_seq_one_letter_code
_entity_poly.pdbx_strand_id
1 'polypeptide(L)'
;MAKVEGKSVLGREIGSCCRSPLTGFYRDGCCNTGPEDTGSHTVCAQMTREFLAFSRKRGNDLSTPVPAAGFPGLAPGDKWCLCAARWKEAYDAGVAPPVILAGTHEDALRFVTFDELAKHALDLN
;
A
#
# COMPACT_ATOMS: atom_id res chain seq x y z
N MET A 1 -10.74 -21.56 -2.16
CA MET A 1 -10.98 -20.83 -0.90
C MET A 1 -11.60 -19.49 -1.30
N ALA A 2 -12.75 -19.14 -0.73
CA ALA A 2 -13.49 -17.96 -1.15
C ALA A 2 -12.73 -16.68 -0.72
N LYS A 3 -12.53 -15.77 -1.69
CA LYS A 3 -12.01 -14.41 -1.49
C LYS A 3 -12.84 -13.74 -0.41
N VAL A 4 -12.24 -13.37 0.71
CA VAL A 4 -12.89 -12.46 1.66
C VAL A 4 -12.77 -11.07 1.04
N GLU A 5 -13.88 -10.56 0.52
CA GLU A 5 -13.95 -9.19 0.02
C GLU A 5 -13.87 -8.24 1.21
N GLY A 6 -12.68 -7.65 1.39
CA GLY A 6 -12.41 -6.71 2.44
C GLY A 6 -13.12 -5.39 2.24
N LYS A 7 -13.29 -4.64 3.33
CA LYS A 7 -13.73 -3.25 3.25
C LYS A 7 -12.53 -2.33 3.14
N SER A 8 -12.72 -1.23 2.44
CA SER A 8 -11.82 -0.08 2.51
C SER A 8 -11.94 0.64 3.85
N VAL A 9 -10.98 1.50 4.17
CA VAL A 9 -11.02 2.40 5.34
C VAL A 9 -12.19 3.38 5.32
N LEU A 10 -12.91 3.51 4.19
CA LEU A 10 -14.14 4.26 4.04
C LEU A 10 -15.40 3.47 4.46
N GLY A 11 -15.24 2.21 4.89
CA GLY A 11 -16.34 1.31 5.26
C GLY A 11 -17.13 0.75 4.07
N ARG A 12 -16.63 0.93 2.85
CA ARG A 12 -17.23 0.42 1.59
C ARG A 12 -16.43 -0.76 1.06
N GLU A 13 -16.95 -1.47 0.07
CA GLU A 13 -16.19 -2.50 -0.66
C GLU A 13 -14.83 -1.94 -1.13
N ILE A 14 -13.77 -2.74 -1.01
CA ILE A 14 -12.43 -2.31 -1.38
C ILE A 14 -12.27 -2.18 -2.90
N GLY A 15 -11.78 -1.03 -3.33
CA GLY A 15 -11.45 -0.74 -4.73
C GLY A 15 -10.14 -1.35 -5.19
N SER A 16 -9.94 -1.40 -6.52
CA SER A 16 -8.66 -1.78 -7.10
C SER A 16 -7.59 -0.71 -6.82
N CYS A 17 -6.41 -1.15 -6.38
CA CYS A 17 -5.25 -0.28 -6.21
C CYS A 17 -4.49 -0.07 -7.52
N CYS A 18 -3.99 -1.16 -8.13
CA CYS A 18 -3.23 -1.12 -9.38
C CYS A 18 -3.22 -2.47 -10.11
N ARG A 19 -3.28 -2.46 -11.44
CA ARG A 19 -3.18 -3.68 -12.28
C ARG A 19 -1.97 -3.70 -13.21
N SER A 20 -1.27 -2.57 -13.33
CA SER A 20 -0.04 -2.45 -14.12
C SER A 20 0.82 -1.34 -13.49
N PRO A 21 1.82 -1.68 -12.67
CA PRO A 21 2.21 -3.04 -12.27
C PRO A 21 1.16 -3.73 -11.39
N LEU A 22 1.04 -5.06 -11.51
CA LEU A 22 0.08 -5.85 -10.72
C LEU A 22 0.52 -5.92 -9.26
N THR A 23 -0.30 -5.35 -8.37
CA THR A 23 0.00 -5.25 -6.94
C THR A 23 -0.87 -6.19 -6.08
N GLY A 24 -0.79 -6.03 -4.76
CA GLY A 24 -1.51 -6.84 -3.77
C GLY A 24 -0.69 -8.06 -3.35
N PHE A 25 -0.83 -8.46 -2.09
CA PHE A 25 -0.20 -9.68 -1.57
C PHE A 25 -0.59 -10.91 -2.40
N TYR A 26 -1.88 -11.02 -2.75
CA TYR A 26 -2.42 -12.06 -3.61
C TYR A 26 -2.23 -11.85 -5.11
N ARG A 27 -1.60 -10.74 -5.53
CA ARG A 27 -1.46 -10.34 -6.95
C ARG A 27 -2.79 -10.26 -7.69
N ASP A 28 -3.84 -9.75 -7.04
CA ASP A 28 -5.17 -9.52 -7.61
C ASP A 28 -5.42 -8.04 -7.99
N GLY A 29 -4.46 -7.16 -7.70
CA GLY A 29 -4.53 -5.72 -7.94
C GLY A 29 -5.30 -4.94 -6.87
N CYS A 30 -5.65 -5.59 -5.76
CA CYS A 30 -6.30 -4.98 -4.59
C CYS A 30 -5.41 -5.16 -3.35
N CYS A 31 -5.54 -4.28 -2.35
CA CYS A 31 -4.80 -4.41 -1.09
C CYS A 31 -5.52 -5.35 -0.11
N ASN A 32 -6.03 -6.47 -0.63
CA ASN A 32 -6.62 -7.54 0.17
C ASN A 32 -5.53 -8.22 1.01
N THR A 33 -5.91 -8.65 2.21
CA THR A 33 -5.02 -9.29 3.18
C THR A 33 -5.68 -10.53 3.77
N GLY A 34 -4.89 -11.37 4.43
CA GLY A 34 -5.36 -12.55 5.16
C GLY A 34 -4.32 -13.00 6.20
N PRO A 35 -4.58 -14.09 6.94
CA PRO A 35 -3.69 -14.58 8.00
C PRO A 35 -2.23 -14.83 7.59
N GLU A 36 -2.00 -15.15 6.31
CA GLU A 36 -0.70 -15.39 5.71
C GLU A 36 0.07 -14.09 5.39
N ASP A 37 -0.61 -12.97 5.23
CA ASP A 37 0.01 -11.67 5.00
C ASP A 37 0.41 -11.01 6.32
N THR A 38 1.46 -11.56 6.93
CA THR A 38 2.03 -11.04 8.18
C THR A 38 2.56 -9.61 8.06
N GLY A 39 2.81 -9.12 6.84
CA GLY A 39 3.24 -7.75 6.56
C GLY A 39 2.09 -6.73 6.51
N SER A 40 0.85 -7.21 6.35
CA SER A 40 -0.35 -6.38 6.16
C SER A 40 -0.19 -5.39 4.99
N HIS A 41 -0.13 -5.90 3.76
CA HIS A 41 -0.06 -5.11 2.52
C HIS A 41 -1.42 -4.45 2.21
N THR A 42 -1.89 -3.62 3.13
CA THR A 42 -3.25 -3.11 3.20
C THR A 42 -3.37 -1.64 2.78
N VAL A 43 -2.25 -0.91 2.63
CA VAL A 43 -2.26 0.51 2.25
C VAL A 43 -2.01 0.67 0.76
N CYS A 44 -3.00 1.15 -0.01
CA CYS A 44 -2.80 1.52 -1.41
C CYS A 44 -2.16 2.90 -1.48
N ALA A 45 -0.90 2.97 -1.86
CA ALA A 45 -0.16 4.23 -1.96
C ALA A 45 0.37 4.48 -3.37
N GLN A 46 0.49 5.76 -3.74
CA GLN A 46 1.21 6.19 -4.92
C GLN A 46 2.65 6.52 -4.56
N MET A 47 3.60 5.80 -5.16
CA MET A 47 5.02 5.94 -4.84
C MET A 47 5.53 7.35 -5.14
N THR A 48 6.33 7.89 -4.22
CA THR A 48 7.08 9.13 -4.43
C THR A 48 8.58 8.83 -4.42
N ARG A 49 9.38 9.76 -4.97
CA ARG A 49 10.83 9.60 -5.00
C ARG A 49 11.41 9.55 -3.58
N GLU A 50 10.88 10.39 -2.70
CA GLU A 50 11.28 10.54 -1.31
C GLU A 50 10.97 9.27 -0.52
N PHE A 51 9.75 8.72 -0.68
CA PHE A 51 9.36 7.47 -0.07
C PHE A 51 10.23 6.30 -0.53
N LEU A 52 10.46 6.15 -1.84
CA LEU A 52 11.26 5.04 -2.37
C LEU A 52 12.70 5.09 -1.84
N ALA A 53 13.31 6.27 -1.81
CA ALA A 53 14.64 6.47 -1.25
C ALA A 53 14.68 6.17 0.26
N PHE A 54 13.68 6.62 1.01
CA PHE A 54 13.54 6.34 2.44
C PHE A 54 13.37 4.84 2.71
N SER A 55 12.41 4.21 2.03
CA SER A 55 12.09 2.78 2.16
C SER A 55 13.31 1.92 1.91
N ARG A 56 14.08 2.22 0.86
CA ARG A 56 15.35 1.52 0.57
C ARG A 56 16.36 1.65 1.72
N LYS A 57 16.53 2.84 2.29
CA LYS A 57 17.41 3.07 3.46
C LYS A 57 16.95 2.32 4.72
N ARG A 58 15.65 1.99 4.82
CA ARG A 58 15.07 1.18 5.90
C ARG A 58 15.05 -0.32 5.62
N GLY A 59 15.76 -0.76 4.58
CA GLY A 59 15.88 -2.17 4.21
C GLY A 59 14.68 -2.72 3.43
N ASN A 60 13.81 -1.85 2.91
CA ASN A 60 12.67 -2.21 2.07
C ASN A 60 12.86 -1.61 0.67
N ASP A 61 13.74 -2.21 -0.13
CA ASP A 61 14.01 -1.75 -1.49
C ASP A 61 12.87 -2.14 -2.44
N LEU A 62 12.03 -1.15 -2.77
CA LEU A 62 10.93 -1.29 -3.71
C LEU A 62 11.29 -0.79 -5.11
N SER A 63 12.49 -0.27 -5.34
CA SER A 63 12.89 0.31 -6.62
C SER A 63 13.70 -0.65 -7.48
N THR A 64 14.47 -1.55 -6.85
CA THR A 64 15.26 -2.55 -7.58
C THR A 64 14.35 -3.68 -8.10
N PRO A 65 14.31 -3.97 -9.41
CA PRO A 65 13.55 -5.10 -9.95
C PRO A 65 14.07 -6.43 -9.39
N VAL A 66 13.15 -7.37 -9.11
CA VAL A 66 13.47 -8.75 -8.74
C VAL A 66 12.74 -9.70 -9.69
N PRO A 67 13.31 -9.97 -10.89
CA PRO A 67 12.65 -10.79 -11.92
C PRO A 67 12.27 -12.19 -11.44
N ALA A 68 13.11 -12.80 -10.60
CA ALA A 68 12.86 -14.12 -10.01
C ALA A 68 11.59 -14.18 -9.14
N ALA A 69 11.16 -13.03 -8.58
CA ALA A 69 9.94 -12.89 -7.79
C ALA A 69 8.78 -12.24 -8.57
N GLY A 70 8.96 -12.01 -9.88
CA GLY A 70 8.00 -11.28 -10.70
C GLY A 70 7.76 -9.84 -10.26
N PHE A 71 8.72 -9.23 -9.55
CA PHE A 71 8.62 -7.85 -9.06
C PHE A 71 9.35 -6.90 -10.02
N PRO A 72 8.66 -5.94 -10.65
CA PRO A 72 9.25 -5.09 -11.69
C PRO A 72 10.16 -3.99 -11.16
N GLY A 73 10.16 -3.72 -9.84
CA GLY A 73 10.67 -2.48 -9.29
C GLY A 73 9.69 -1.33 -9.55
N LEU A 74 9.58 -0.40 -8.60
CA LEU A 74 8.63 0.70 -8.65
C LEU A 74 9.32 2.03 -8.92
N ALA A 75 8.62 2.88 -9.67
CA ALA A 75 8.98 4.26 -9.96
C ALA A 75 7.99 5.23 -9.30
N PRO A 76 8.37 6.51 -9.12
CA PRO A 76 7.41 7.53 -8.70
C PRO A 76 6.19 7.58 -9.61
N GLY A 77 4.99 7.65 -9.02
CA GLY A 77 3.71 7.61 -9.72
C GLY A 77 3.06 6.23 -9.77
N ASP A 78 3.81 5.15 -9.60
CA ASP A 78 3.25 3.79 -9.52
C ASP A 78 2.38 3.66 -8.27
N LYS A 79 1.29 2.88 -8.39
CA LYS A 79 0.46 2.51 -7.23
C LYS A 79 0.80 1.12 -6.75
N TRP A 80 0.93 0.97 -5.44
CA TRP A 80 1.32 -0.29 -4.82
C TRP A 80 0.71 -0.47 -3.43
N CYS A 81 0.38 -1.72 -3.09
CA CYS A 81 -0.04 -2.11 -1.75
C CYS A 81 1.18 -2.24 -0.85
N LEU A 82 1.34 -1.30 0.08
CA LEU A 82 2.41 -1.26 1.07
C LEU A 82 1.99 -1.97 2.36
N CYS A 83 2.96 -2.57 3.03
CA CYS A 83 2.80 -2.96 4.43
C CYS A 83 2.39 -1.74 5.27
N ALA A 84 1.31 -1.83 6.04
CA ALA A 84 0.80 -0.71 6.83
C ALA A 84 1.86 -0.14 7.80
N ALA A 85 2.64 -1.02 8.43
CA ALA A 85 3.75 -0.61 9.30
C ALA A 85 4.85 0.17 8.54
N ARG A 86 5.11 -0.16 7.27
CA ARG A 86 6.11 0.56 6.45
C ARG A 86 5.60 1.92 5.99
N TRP A 87 4.30 2.03 5.71
CA TRP A 87 3.69 3.33 5.46
C TRP A 87 3.73 4.20 6.73
N LYS A 88 3.41 3.64 7.90
CA LYS A 88 3.50 4.34 9.19
C LYS A 88 4.92 4.83 9.50
N GLU A 89 5.93 3.98 9.26
CA GLU A 89 7.34 4.35 9.41
C GLU A 89 7.71 5.57 8.53
N ALA A 90 7.20 5.63 7.30
CA ALA A 90 7.41 6.77 6.41
C ALA A 90 6.62 8.02 6.85
N TYR A 91 5.40 7.85 7.38
CA TYR A 91 4.60 8.94 7.94
C TYR A 91 5.31 9.60 9.12
N ASP A 92 5.84 8.81 10.06
CA ASP A 92 6.57 9.31 11.23
C ASP A 92 7.89 10.00 10.84
N ALA A 93 8.46 9.63 9.69
CA ALA A 93 9.63 10.28 9.11
C ALA A 93 9.29 11.51 8.23
N GLY A 94 8.02 11.87 8.06
CA GLY A 94 7.58 13.01 7.28
C GLY A 94 7.66 12.82 5.75
N VAL A 95 7.74 11.57 5.29
CA VAL A 95 7.90 11.20 3.86
C VAL A 95 6.90 10.14 3.42
N ALA A 96 5.73 10.07 4.08
CA ALA A 96 4.66 9.17 3.68
C ALA A 96 4.22 9.47 2.23
N PRO A 97 4.08 8.43 1.39
CA PRO A 97 3.52 8.59 0.05
C PRO A 97 2.01 8.86 0.14
N PRO A 98 1.43 9.59 -0.84
CA PRO A 98 -0.01 9.75 -0.96
C PRO A 98 -0.76 8.41 -1.02
N VAL A 99 -1.99 8.39 -0.52
CA VAL A 99 -2.80 7.17 -0.41
C VAL A 99 -4.10 7.27 -1.21
N ILE A 100 -4.64 6.11 -1.56
CA ILE A 100 -5.95 5.96 -2.18
C ILE A 100 -6.83 5.26 -1.14
N LEU A 101 -7.70 6.01 -0.47
CA LEU A 101 -8.53 5.52 0.64
C LEU A 101 -9.47 4.40 0.17
N ALA A 102 -10.09 4.55 -0.99
CA ALA A 102 -10.98 3.54 -1.56
C ALA A 102 -10.26 2.21 -1.85
N GLY A 103 -8.95 2.24 -2.11
CA GLY A 103 -8.12 1.05 -2.35
C GLY A 103 -7.37 0.55 -1.11
N THR A 104 -7.50 1.21 0.03
CA THR A 104 -6.80 0.90 1.29
C THR A 104 -7.72 0.11 2.21
N HIS A 105 -7.31 -1.10 2.60
CA HIS A 105 -8.11 -2.04 3.40
C HIS A 105 -8.25 -1.58 4.86
N GLU A 106 -9.38 -1.89 5.51
CA GLU A 106 -9.69 -1.45 6.88
C GLU A 106 -8.67 -1.94 7.92
N ASP A 107 -8.11 -3.15 7.77
CA ASP A 107 -6.98 -3.66 8.58
C ASP A 107 -5.77 -2.72 8.66
N ALA A 108 -5.56 -1.80 7.71
CA ALA A 108 -4.53 -0.78 7.83
C ALA A 108 -4.69 0.03 9.13
N LEU A 109 -5.94 0.24 9.58
CA LEU A 109 -6.27 1.00 10.80
C LEU A 109 -5.77 0.37 12.10
N ARG A 110 -5.22 -0.85 12.04
CA ARG A 110 -4.52 -1.48 13.17
C ARG A 110 -3.14 -0.88 13.40
N PHE A 111 -2.58 -0.18 12.41
CA PHE A 111 -1.23 0.39 12.42
C PHE A 111 -1.21 1.91 12.25
N VAL A 112 -2.19 2.45 11.52
CA VAL A 112 -2.33 3.89 11.23
C VAL A 112 -3.71 4.37 11.65
N THR A 113 -3.90 5.66 11.79
CA THR A 113 -5.24 6.25 11.99
C THR A 113 -5.86 6.67 10.67
N PHE A 114 -7.19 6.79 10.65
CA PHE A 114 -7.89 7.33 9.48
C PHE A 114 -7.43 8.75 9.13
N ASP A 115 -7.22 9.61 10.14
CA ASP A 115 -6.78 10.99 9.93
C ASP A 115 -5.38 11.09 9.31
N GLU A 116 -4.47 10.19 9.67
CA GLU A 116 -3.13 10.11 9.05
C GLU A 116 -3.25 9.79 7.55
N LEU A 117 -4.09 8.81 7.20
CA LEU A 117 -4.37 8.44 5.81
C LEU A 117 -5.08 9.58 5.06
N ALA A 118 -6.12 10.17 5.66
CA ALA A 118 -6.93 11.22 5.05
C ALA A 118 -6.10 12.47 4.70
N LYS A 119 -5.12 12.84 5.53
CA LYS A 119 -4.18 13.94 5.23
C LYS A 119 -3.33 13.71 3.99
N HIS A 120 -3.17 12.46 3.56
CA HIS A 120 -2.37 12.05 2.41
C HIS A 120 -3.25 11.52 1.27
N ALA A 121 -4.57 11.62 1.37
CA ALA A 121 -5.49 11.03 0.41
C ALA A 121 -5.48 11.77 -0.92
N LEU A 122 -5.49 11.01 -2.02
CA LEU A 122 -5.66 11.53 -3.39
C LEU A 122 -7.12 11.47 -3.87
N ASP A 123 -7.98 10.73 -3.16
CA ASP A 123 -9.36 10.43 -3.53
C ASP A 123 -10.39 10.96 -2.52
N LEU A 124 -9.96 11.89 -1.66
CA LEU A 124 -10.82 12.64 -0.73
C LEU A 124 -10.84 14.11 -1.16
N ASN A 125 -11.91 14.51 -1.85
CA ASN A 125 -12.18 15.89 -2.29
C ASN A 125 -13.39 16.47 -1.56
#